data_AF-A0ABD0NH00-F1
#
_entry.id   AF-A0ABD0NH00-F1
#
_cell.length_a   1.000
_cell.length_b   1.000
_cell.length_c   1.000
_cell.angle_alpha   90.00
_cell.angle_beta   90.00
_cell.angle_gamma   90.00
#
_symmetry.space_group_name_H-M   'P 1'
#
loop_
_entity.id
_entity.type
_entity.pdbx_description
1 polymer ?
#
loop_
_entity_poly.entity_id
_entity_poly.type
_entity_poly.pdbx_seq_one_letter_code
_entity_poly.pdbx_strand_id
1 'polypeptide(L)'
;TGRVFEVTDLPAGISRVEADSLLAELSKVGALIKWLPKPPSPSQSEGADVTNSEPPKAPPHDLASTYTILALFPTKYAAQSALQKLNSSITKFKLRTSKEHNEQHT
;
A
#
# COMPACT_ATOMS: atom_id res chain seq x y z
N THR A 1 -4.58 1.15 -19.10
CA THR A 1 -4.11 2.38 -18.40
C THR A 1 -3.11 2.03 -17.29
N GLY A 2 -1.98 1.38 -17.61
CA GLY A 2 -1.06 0.78 -16.60
C GLY A 2 0.02 1.69 -16.00
N ARG A 3 -0.33 2.85 -15.43
CA ARG A 3 0.63 3.76 -14.77
C ARG A 3 0.48 3.85 -13.25
N VAL A 4 -0.50 3.17 -12.68
CA VAL A 4 -0.79 3.21 -11.25
C VAL A 4 -0.66 1.81 -10.68
N PHE A 5 0.10 1.70 -9.59
CA PHE A 5 0.29 0.46 -8.85
C PHE A 5 -0.14 0.65 -7.40
N GLU A 6 -0.75 -0.38 -6.83
CA GLU A 6 -1.00 -0.49 -5.39
C GLU A 6 0.23 -1.12 -4.73
N VAL A 7 0.61 -0.56 -3.58
CA VAL A 7 1.67 -1.09 -2.73
C VAL A 7 1.04 -2.09 -1.76
N THR A 8 1.52 -3.33 -1.79
CA THR A 8 1.06 -4.43 -0.92
C THR A 8 2.24 -5.09 -0.20
N ASP A 9 1.95 -6.09 0.63
CA ASP A 9 2.94 -6.89 1.36
C ASP A 9 3.86 -6.03 2.26
N LEU A 10 3.35 -4.91 2.78
CA LEU A 10 4.08 -4.09 3.76
C LEU A 10 4.27 -4.87 5.07
N PRO A 11 5.34 -4.57 5.83
CA PRO A 11 5.56 -5.19 7.13
C PRO A 11 4.39 -4.92 8.08
N ALA A 12 3.95 -5.95 8.80
CA ALA A 12 2.88 -5.81 9.79
C ALA A 12 3.28 -4.80 10.88
N GLY A 13 2.35 -3.92 11.25
CA GLY A 13 2.57 -2.92 12.30
C GLY A 13 3.42 -1.71 11.88
N ILE A 14 3.81 -1.59 10.60
CA ILE A 14 4.58 -0.44 10.12
C ILE A 14 3.76 0.85 10.17
N SER A 15 4.37 1.93 10.66
CA SER A 15 3.78 3.27 10.61
C SER A 15 3.83 3.86 9.19
N ARG A 16 3.01 4.88 8.94
CA ARG A 16 2.95 5.63 7.69
C ARG A 16 4.29 6.27 7.39
N VAL A 17 4.96 6.83 8.40
CA VAL A 17 6.28 7.47 8.26
C VAL A 17 7.34 6.44 7.84
N GLU A 18 7.37 5.28 8.49
CA GLU A 18 8.30 4.20 8.13
C GLU A 18 8.00 3.66 6.72
N ALA A 19 6.73 3.50 6.38
CA ALA A 19 6.32 3.08 5.06
C ALA A 19 6.66 4.15 4.00
N ASP A 20 6.43 5.44 4.23
CA ASP A 20 6.89 6.51 3.34
C ASP A 20 8.41 6.44 3.11
N SER A 21 9.20 6.12 4.15
CA SER A 21 10.65 5.90 4.00
C SER A 21 10.99 4.70 3.13
N LEU A 22 10.24 3.59 3.20
CA LEU A 22 10.42 2.44 2.30
C LEU A 22 10.04 2.79 0.86
N LEU A 23 8.99 3.59 0.70
CA LEU A 23 8.44 4.00 -0.60
C LEU A 23 9.22 5.13 -1.24
N ALA A 24 10.19 5.74 -0.56
CA ALA A 24 11.08 6.74 -1.14
C ALA A 24 11.77 6.25 -2.43
N GLU A 25 12.04 4.95 -2.57
CA GLU A 25 12.57 4.35 -3.80
C GLU A 25 11.64 4.52 -5.01
N LEU A 26 10.32 4.50 -4.80
CA LEU A 26 9.33 4.79 -5.83
C LEU A 26 9.38 6.27 -6.22
N SER A 27 9.52 7.17 -5.25
CA SER A 27 9.66 8.60 -5.53
C SER A 27 10.94 8.93 -6.30
N LYS A 28 12.04 8.21 -6.06
CA LYS A 28 13.29 8.35 -6.85
C LYS A 28 13.10 8.05 -8.34
N VAL A 29 12.16 7.16 -8.70
CA VAL A 29 11.81 6.86 -10.09
C VAL A 29 10.63 7.71 -10.60
N GLY A 30 10.29 8.78 -9.87
CA GLY A 30 9.28 9.76 -10.23
C GLY A 30 7.85 9.37 -9.86
N ALA A 31 7.64 8.32 -9.06
CA ALA A 31 6.30 7.96 -8.63
C ALA A 31 5.77 8.91 -7.55
N LEU A 32 4.54 9.37 -7.72
CA LEU A 32 3.80 10.09 -6.71
C LEU A 32 3.09 9.08 -5.79
N ILE A 33 3.38 9.15 -4.50
CA ILE A 33 2.75 8.28 -3.49
C ILE A 33 1.48 8.95 -2.97
N LYS A 34 0.35 8.25 -3.11
CA LYS A 34 -0.95 8.69 -2.62
C LYS A 34 -1.44 7.72 -1.55
N TRP A 35 -1.72 8.28 -0.38
CA TRP A 35 -2.31 7.58 0.76
C TRP A 35 -3.82 7.78 0.73
N LEU A 36 -4.58 6.70 0.59
CA LEU A 36 -6.04 6.72 0.62
C LEU A 36 -6.52 6.01 1.88
N PRO A 37 -7.42 6.58 2.69
CA PRO A 37 -8.03 5.85 3.80
C PRO A 37 -8.67 4.56 3.27
N LYS A 38 -8.29 3.42 3.84
CA LYS A 38 -8.89 2.15 3.45
C LYS A 38 -10.34 2.16 3.91
N PRO A 39 -11.31 1.85 3.04
CA PRO A 39 -12.70 1.74 3.49
C PRO A 39 -12.78 0.67 4.59
N PRO A 40 -13.61 0.87 5.62
CA PRO A 40 -13.84 -0.15 6.63
C PRO A 40 -14.32 -1.41 5.90
N SER A 41 -13.56 -2.49 6.00
CA SER A 41 -13.95 -3.75 5.38
C SER A 41 -15.25 -4.23 6.03
N PRO A 42 -16.27 -4.65 5.27
CA PRO A 42 -17.53 -5.17 5.83
C PRO A 42 -17.38 -6.51 6.58
N SER A 43 -16.15 -6.99 6.79
CA SER A 43 -15.82 -8.24 7.47
C SER A 43 -14.90 -8.04 8.69
N GLN A 44 -15.02 -6.92 9.39
CA GLN A 44 -14.69 -6.84 10.81
C GLN A 44 -15.99 -6.65 11.60
N SER A 45 -16.90 -7.61 11.42
CA SER A 45 -17.73 -8.01 12.55
C SER A 45 -16.80 -8.83 13.44
N GLU A 46 -16.00 -8.15 14.25
CA GLU A 46 -15.39 -8.81 15.40
C GLU A 46 -16.54 -9.40 16.20
N GLY A 47 -16.49 -10.72 16.38
CA GLY A 47 -17.50 -11.46 17.10
C GLY A 47 -17.76 -10.79 18.43
N ALA A 48 -19.04 -10.52 18.69
CA ALA A 48 -19.48 -10.30 20.05
C ALA A 48 -19.06 -11.51 20.91
N ASP A 49 -18.59 -11.20 22.12
CA ASP A 49 -18.52 -12.08 23.29
C ASP A 49 -17.34 -13.09 23.29
N VAL A 50 -16.45 -13.20 24.28
CA VAL A 50 -16.47 -12.87 25.71
C VAL A 50 -15.01 -12.89 26.22
N THR A 51 -14.73 -12.08 27.26
CA THR A 51 -13.64 -12.24 28.25
C THR A 51 -12.23 -11.71 27.93
N ASN A 52 -11.78 -10.87 28.87
CA ASN A 52 -10.42 -10.40 29.19
C ASN A 52 -9.91 -9.12 28.51
N SER A 53 -10.32 -8.00 29.11
CA SER A 53 -9.43 -7.02 29.77
C SER A 53 -8.12 -6.65 29.07
N GLU A 54 -8.15 -5.61 28.22
CA GLU A 54 -7.04 -4.67 28.09
C GLU A 54 -7.57 -3.28 27.67
N PRO A 55 -7.11 -2.16 28.26
CA PRO A 55 -7.60 -0.83 27.91
C PRO A 55 -7.21 -0.44 26.47
N PRO A 56 -8.02 0.39 25.77
CA PRO A 56 -7.66 0.88 24.44
C PRO A 56 -6.58 1.95 24.62
N LYS A 57 -5.30 1.57 24.54
CA LYS A 57 -4.23 2.55 24.73
C LYS A 57 -3.00 2.28 23.87
N ALA A 58 -3.13 2.63 22.60
CA ALA A 58 -2.14 3.48 21.97
C ALA A 58 -2.90 4.63 21.29
N PRO A 59 -2.31 5.84 21.12
CA PRO A 59 -2.82 6.77 20.12
C PRO A 59 -2.92 6.00 18.79
N PRO A 60 -3.76 6.41 17.82
CA PRO A 60 -3.63 5.87 16.48
C PRO A 60 -2.21 6.21 16.00
N HIS A 61 -1.25 5.31 16.23
CA HIS A 61 -0.04 5.28 15.45
C HIS A 61 -0.57 5.20 14.03
N ASP A 62 -0.16 6.17 13.22
CA ASP A 62 -0.63 6.34 11.86
C ASP A 62 -0.18 5.10 11.07
N LEU A 63 -0.90 3.98 11.18
CA LEU A 63 -0.46 2.67 10.69
C LEU A 63 -0.72 2.61 9.20
N ALA A 64 0.26 2.12 8.44
CA ALA A 64 0.13 2.03 7.00
C ALA A 64 -1.00 1.08 6.57
N SER A 65 -1.35 0.08 7.39
CA SER A 65 -2.42 -0.89 7.14
C SER A 65 -3.82 -0.27 7.07
N THR A 66 -4.01 0.92 7.64
CA THR A 66 -5.27 1.68 7.60
C THR A 66 -5.46 2.44 6.28
N TYR A 67 -4.45 2.42 5.41
CA TYR A 67 -4.47 3.08 4.11
C TYR A 67 -4.30 2.10 2.96
N THR A 68 -4.91 2.44 1.83
CA THR A 68 -4.51 1.94 0.51
C THR A 68 -3.48 2.90 -0.06
N ILE A 69 -2.31 2.38 -0.42
CA ILE A 69 -1.20 3.19 -0.90
C ILE A 69 -1.05 2.98 -2.40
N LEU A 70 -1.11 4.07 -3.15
CA LEU A 70 -0.98 4.06 -4.60
C LEU A 70 0.30 4.77 -5.03
N ALA A 71 1.04 4.15 -5.94
CA ALA A 71 2.18 4.72 -6.63
C ALA A 71 1.77 5.10 -8.06
N LEU A 72 1.74 6.40 -8.35
CA LEU A 72 1.37 6.94 -9.65
C LEU A 72 2.62 7.34 -10.42
N PHE A 73 2.86 6.68 -11.55
CA PHE A 73 4.05 6.91 -12.37
C PHE A 73 3.75 7.90 -13.52
N PRO A 74 4.70 8.78 -13.86
CA PRO A 74 4.52 9.77 -14.91
C PRO A 74 4.39 9.11 -16.29
N THR A 75 5.09 7.98 -16.50
CA THR A 75 5.10 7.23 -17.76
C THR A 75 4.90 5.73 -17.53
N LYS A 76 4.40 5.01 -18.55
CA LYS A 76 4.26 3.55 -18.51
C LYS A 76 5.61 2.85 -18.35
N TYR A 77 6.65 3.39 -18.99
CA TYR A 77 8.01 2.86 -18.91
C TYR A 77 8.55 2.93 -17.47
N ALA A 78 8.44 4.09 -16.79
CA ALA A 78 8.85 4.22 -15.39
C ALA A 78 8.11 3.21 -14.49
N ALA A 79 6.81 3.03 -14.76
CA ALA A 79 5.97 2.07 -14.05
C ALA A 79 6.47 0.61 -14.24
N GLN A 80 6.78 0.21 -15.49
CA GLN A 80 7.29 -1.13 -15.80
C GLN A 80 8.69 -1.37 -15.23
N SER A 81 9.61 -0.41 -15.37
CA SER A 81 10.96 -0.50 -14.81
C SER A 81 10.91 -0.62 -13.29
N ALA A 82 10.04 0.13 -12.62
CA ALA A 82 9.86 0.03 -11.17
C ALA A 82 9.25 -1.30 -10.75
N LEU A 83 8.22 -1.78 -11.47
CA LEU A 83 7.61 -3.09 -11.22
C LEU A 83 8.66 -4.21 -11.29
N GLN A 84 9.50 -4.22 -12.32
CA GLN A 84 10.55 -5.22 -12.48
C GLN A 84 11.64 -5.06 -11.41
N LYS A 85 12.16 -3.83 -11.21
CA LYS A 85 13.24 -3.57 -10.25
C LYS A 85 12.84 -3.90 -8.81
N LEU A 86 11.63 -3.52 -8.40
CA LEU A 86 11.19 -3.67 -7.01
C LEU A 86 10.66 -5.08 -6.75
N ASN A 87 9.90 -5.70 -7.67
CA ASN A 87 9.48 -7.10 -7.46
C ASN A 87 10.64 -8.10 -7.57
N SER A 88 11.72 -7.77 -8.30
CA SER A 88 12.95 -8.57 -8.31
C SER A 88 13.92 -8.24 -7.17
N SER A 89 13.69 -7.13 -6.46
CA SER A 89 14.46 -6.77 -5.27
C SER A 89 13.82 -7.40 -4.03
N ILE A 90 14.61 -7.59 -2.96
CA ILE A 90 14.10 -8.05 -1.66
C ILE A 90 13.45 -6.84 -0.93
N THR A 91 12.63 -6.08 -1.64
CA THR A 91 11.91 -4.95 -1.03
C THR A 91 10.88 -5.49 -0.06
N LYS A 92 10.70 -4.78 1.06
CA LYS A 92 9.71 -5.11 2.08
C LYS A 92 8.26 -4.82 1.65
N PHE A 93 8.02 -4.67 0.36
CA PHE A 93 6.72 -4.40 -0.25
C PHE A 93 6.74 -4.89 -1.69
N LYS A 94 5.55 -5.07 -2.26
CA LYS A 94 5.35 -5.41 -3.67
C LYS A 94 4.45 -4.41 -4.35
N LEU A 95 4.59 -4.35 -5.67
CA LEU A 95 3.70 -3.56 -6.53
C LEU A 95 2.73 -4.47 -7.26
N ARG A 96 1.43 -4.17 -7.12
CA ARG A 96 0.32 -4.85 -7.81
C ARG A 96 -0.41 -3.87 -8.71
N THR A 97 -0.80 -4.28 -9.92
CA THR A 97 -1.66 -3.46 -10.79
C THR A 97 -2.98 -3.14 -10.08
N SER A 98 -3.37 -1.86 -10.04
CA SER A 98 -4.69 -1.49 -9.51
C SER A 98 -5.78 -2.09 -10.41
N LYS A 99 -6.76 -2.80 -9.82
CA LYS A 99 -7.84 -3.50 -10.54
C LYS A 99 -8.60 -2.61 -11.53
N GLU A 100 -8.69 -1.31 -11.28
CA GLU A 100 -9.50 -0.35 -12.06
C GLU A 100 -8.93 0.05 -13.44
N HIS A 101 -7.73 -0.42 -13.85
CA HIS A 101 -7.06 0.15 -15.03
C HIS A 101 -6.51 -0.85 -16.05
N ASN A 102 -7.04 -2.07 -16.07
CA ASN A 102 -6.73 -3.06 -17.10
C ASN A 102 -7.78 -3.11 -18.23
N GLU A 103 -8.20 -1.95 -18.73
CA GLU A 103 -8.88 -1.85 -20.03
C GLU A 103 -7.78 -1.80 -21.12
N GLN A 104 -7.22 -2.95 -21.47
CA GLN A 104 -6.56 -3.18 -22.76
C GLN A 104 -6.92 -4.58 -23.21
N HIS A 105 -8.11 -4.72 -23.80
CA HIS A 105 -8.44 -5.85 -24.66
C HIS A 105 -8.37 -5.34 -26.10
N THR A 106 -7.36 -5.86 -26.81
CA THR A 106 -7.24 -6.09 -28.26
C THR A 106 -7.45 -4.92 -29.22
#